data_AF-A0A926YZ31-F1
#
_entry.id   AF-A0A926YZ31-F1
#
_cell.length_a   1.000
_cell.length_b   1.000
_cell.length_c   1.000
_cell.angle_alpha   90.00
_cell.angle_beta   90.00
_cell.angle_gamma   90.00
#
_symmetry.space_group_name_H-M   'P 1'
#
loop_
_entity.id
_entity.type
_entity.pdbx_description
1 polymer ?
#
loop_
_entity_poly.entity_id
_entity_poly.type
_entity_poly.pdbx_seq_one_letter_code
_entity_poly.pdbx_strand_id
1 'polypeptide(L)'
;MKLTYRGVSHDYTPPAVEPMGEGTQGKYRGLDWRFRNLRHPFVQQATLDLKYRGVAYRTGPVTPLAPEVVAPVAPVARQVAPQAEPTPALSMSVPAMAVRSAHEEARLLMMGHHRSIKNREQSLLSRSAAEVGLAADVTQFWNHIQGKVHPSFRATYDRSHAAMS
;
A
#
# COMPACT_ATOMS: atom_id res chain seq x y z
N MET A 1 36.88 16.08 -3.36
CA MET A 1 36.80 16.57 -1.95
C MET A 1 36.89 15.33 -1.06
N LYS A 2 37.84 15.25 -0.12
CA LYS A 2 37.94 14.11 0.79
C LYS A 2 36.94 14.29 1.94
N LEU A 3 36.17 13.26 2.26
CA LEU A 3 35.21 13.29 3.36
C LEU A 3 35.87 12.69 4.61
N THR A 4 35.96 13.45 5.69
CA THR A 4 36.52 12.99 6.97
C THR A 4 35.41 12.67 7.96
N TYR A 5 35.34 11.41 8.41
CA TYR A 5 34.42 10.99 9.47
C TYR A 5 35.20 10.23 10.55
N ARG A 6 35.04 10.63 11.82
CA ARG A 6 35.73 10.04 12.98
C ARG A 6 37.25 9.86 12.79
N GLY A 7 37.92 10.87 12.22
CA GLY A 7 39.37 10.84 12.02
C GLY A 7 39.86 9.96 10.86
N VAL A 8 38.96 9.27 10.15
CA VAL A 8 39.30 8.49 8.94
C VAL A 8 38.89 9.29 7.70
N SER A 9 39.82 9.44 6.76
CA SER A 9 39.57 10.08 5.47
C SER A 9 39.05 9.06 4.46
N HIS A 10 37.90 9.34 3.87
CA HIS A 10 37.33 8.58 2.76
C HIS A 10 37.53 9.34 1.45
N ASP A 11 38.04 8.64 0.45
CA ASP A 11 38.08 9.14 -0.92
C ASP A 11 36.66 9.03 -1.51
N TYR A 12 36.01 10.18 -1.65
CA TYR A 12 34.66 10.25 -2.21
C TYR A 12 34.73 10.31 -3.74
N THR A 13 34.27 9.23 -4.38
CA THR A 13 34.06 9.17 -5.82
C THR A 13 32.56 9.22 -6.09
N PRO A 14 31.97 10.41 -6.36
CA PRO A 14 30.55 10.50 -6.62
C PRO A 14 30.19 9.70 -7.88
N PRO A 15 29.07 8.98 -7.90
CA PRO A 15 28.61 8.33 -9.12
C PRO A 15 28.28 9.38 -10.18
N ALA A 16 28.72 9.17 -11.41
CA ALA A 16 28.36 10.03 -12.53
C ALA A 16 26.87 9.83 -12.84
N VAL A 17 26.08 10.88 -12.61
CA VAL A 17 24.64 10.88 -12.90
C VAL A 17 24.45 11.66 -14.19
N GLU A 18 23.99 10.99 -15.25
CA GLU A 18 23.61 11.66 -16.49
C GLU A 18 22.21 12.27 -16.34
N PRO A 19 22.08 13.61 -16.22
CA PRO A 19 20.78 14.24 -16.31
C PRO A 19 20.22 14.00 -17.72
N MET A 20 18.92 13.73 -17.80
CA MET A 20 18.23 13.80 -19.08
C MET A 20 18.33 15.24 -19.59
N GLY A 21 18.48 15.43 -20.91
CA GLY A 21 18.63 16.74 -21.54
C GLY A 21 17.49 17.72 -21.20
N GLU A 22 17.66 18.99 -21.59
CA GLU A 22 16.76 20.10 -21.24
C GLU A 22 15.28 19.74 -21.47
N GLY A 23 14.59 19.42 -20.37
CA GLY A 23 13.16 19.19 -20.37
C GLY A 23 12.38 20.49 -20.46
N THR A 24 11.05 20.38 -20.46
CA THR A 24 10.16 21.53 -20.38
C THR A 24 10.49 22.38 -19.17
N GLN A 25 10.79 23.65 -19.43
CA GLN A 25 11.17 24.66 -18.45
C GLN A 25 10.34 25.92 -18.68
N GLY A 26 9.98 26.60 -17.60
CA GLY A 26 9.23 27.84 -17.70
C GLY A 26 9.22 28.63 -16.40
N LYS A 27 8.52 29.77 -16.44
CA LYS A 27 8.23 30.59 -15.26
C LYS A 27 6.74 30.48 -14.95
N TYR A 28 6.39 30.16 -13.71
CA TYR A 28 5.01 30.20 -13.22
C TYR A 28 4.95 31.12 -12.00
N ARG A 29 4.15 32.19 -12.09
CA ARG A 29 4.03 33.24 -11.06
C ARG A 29 5.38 33.81 -10.60
N GLY A 30 6.29 34.02 -11.54
CA GLY A 30 7.64 34.54 -11.26
C GLY A 30 8.65 33.48 -10.76
N LEU A 31 8.21 32.25 -10.47
CA LEU A 31 9.10 31.17 -10.05
C LEU A 31 9.51 30.29 -11.24
N ASP A 32 10.79 29.99 -11.36
CA ASP A 32 11.29 29.04 -12.35
C ASP A 32 10.90 27.61 -11.97
N TRP A 33 10.25 26.91 -12.90
CA TRP A 33 9.99 25.48 -12.79
C TRP A 33 10.68 24.75 -13.94
N ARG A 34 11.40 23.68 -13.62
CA ARG A 34 12.15 22.85 -14.59
C ARG A 34 12.11 21.41 -14.12
N PHE A 35 11.83 20.47 -15.02
CA PHE A 35 11.95 19.05 -14.71
C PHE A 35 13.41 18.59 -14.84
N ARG A 36 13.93 17.96 -13.78
CA ARG A 36 15.27 17.34 -13.76
C ARG A 36 15.12 15.84 -13.65
N ASN A 37 14.83 15.20 -14.78
CA ASN A 37 14.71 13.75 -14.85
C ASN A 37 16.10 13.13 -15.10
N LEU A 38 16.34 11.95 -14.56
CA LEU A 38 17.54 11.16 -14.84
C LEU A 38 17.39 10.46 -16.19
N ARG A 39 18.49 10.32 -16.94
CA ARG A 39 18.47 9.57 -18.21
C ARG A 39 18.11 8.10 -17.99
N HIS A 40 18.60 7.53 -16.88
CA HIS A 40 18.30 6.17 -16.47
C HIS A 40 17.52 6.20 -15.16
N PRO A 41 16.18 6.13 -15.20
CA PRO A 41 15.39 6.04 -13.98
C PRO A 41 15.69 4.70 -13.29
N PHE A 42 16.03 4.75 -12.00
CA PHE A 42 16.21 3.55 -11.19
C PHE A 42 14.84 2.91 -10.94
N VAL A 43 14.50 1.88 -11.71
CA VAL A 43 13.31 1.05 -11.45
C VAL A 43 13.71 -0.05 -10.49
N GLN A 44 13.28 0.05 -9.23
CA GLN A 44 13.48 -1.03 -8.26
C GLN A 44 12.61 -2.22 -8.66
N GLN A 45 13.23 -3.38 -8.87
CA GLN A 45 12.51 -4.63 -9.11
C GLN A 45 11.96 -5.17 -7.78
N ALA A 46 10.75 -5.72 -7.83
CA ALA A 46 10.17 -6.38 -6.67
C ALA A 46 10.97 -7.65 -6.33
N THR A 47 11.18 -7.92 -5.05
CA THR A 47 11.82 -9.15 -4.56
C THR A 47 10.91 -10.38 -4.70
N LEU A 48 9.63 -10.17 -4.99
CA LEU A 48 8.60 -11.20 -5.09
C LEU A 48 8.50 -11.74 -6.51
N ASP A 49 8.27 -13.04 -6.64
CA ASP A 49 7.86 -13.66 -7.89
C ASP A 49 6.45 -13.21 -8.26
N LEU A 50 6.37 -12.18 -9.11
CA LEU A 50 5.11 -11.67 -9.61
C LEU A 50 4.46 -12.72 -10.52
N LYS A 51 3.16 -12.98 -10.30
CA LYS A 51 2.33 -13.83 -11.17
C LYS A 51 1.18 -13.01 -11.72
N TYR A 52 0.97 -13.06 -13.03
CA TYR A 52 -0.17 -12.45 -13.70
C TYR A 52 -1.00 -13.54 -14.37
N ARG A 53 -2.28 -13.65 -13.99
CA ARG A 53 -3.22 -14.69 -14.49
C ARG A 53 -2.62 -16.11 -14.48
N GLY A 54 -1.90 -16.46 -13.42
CA GLY A 54 -1.28 -17.79 -13.25
C GLY A 54 0.08 -17.96 -13.92
N VAL A 55 0.55 -17.01 -14.73
CA VAL A 55 1.85 -17.06 -15.41
C VAL A 55 2.87 -16.19 -14.68
N ALA A 56 4.11 -16.66 -14.53
CA ALA A 56 5.19 -15.88 -13.93
C ALA A 56 5.50 -14.64 -14.80
N TYR A 57 5.43 -13.47 -14.19
CA TYR A 57 5.73 -12.19 -14.82
C TYR A 57 7.24 -11.92 -14.71
N ARG A 58 7.91 -11.81 -15.86
CA ARG A 58 9.33 -11.48 -15.96
C ARG A 58 9.51 -10.39 -17.03
N THR A 59 10.20 -9.31 -16.69
CA THR A 59 10.55 -8.24 -17.64
C THR A 59 12.02 -8.38 -18.04
N GLY A 60 12.25 -8.84 -19.26
CA GLY A 60 13.57 -9.05 -19.84
C GLY A 60 13.47 -9.88 -21.12
N PRO A 61 14.47 -9.85 -22.02
CA PRO A 61 14.47 -10.70 -23.21
C PRO A 61 14.43 -12.16 -22.78
N VAL A 62 13.31 -12.81 -23.05
CA VAL A 62 13.15 -14.26 -22.90
C VAL A 62 14.03 -14.89 -23.96
N THR A 63 15.27 -15.22 -23.58
CA THR A 63 16.07 -16.16 -24.36
C THR A 63 15.34 -17.50 -24.26
N PRO A 64 14.84 -18.09 -25.36
CA PRO A 64 14.18 -19.38 -25.31
C PRO A 64 15.23 -20.45 -25.03
N LEU A 65 15.45 -20.76 -23.75
CA LEU A 65 16.14 -21.98 -23.36
C LEU A 65 15.14 -23.12 -23.55
N ALA A 66 15.55 -24.09 -24.36
CA ALA A 66 14.83 -25.30 -24.70
C ALA A 66 14.24 -26.00 -23.46
N PRO A 67 13.11 -26.71 -23.59
CA PRO A 67 12.43 -27.33 -22.46
C PRO A 67 13.31 -28.39 -21.80
N GLU A 68 13.78 -28.10 -20.59
CA GLU A 68 14.47 -29.06 -19.73
C GLU A 68 13.45 -30.02 -19.12
N VAL A 69 13.73 -31.30 -19.30
CA VAL A 69 12.86 -32.45 -19.09
C VAL A 69 12.53 -32.62 -17.60
N VAL A 70 11.23 -32.75 -17.32
CA VAL A 70 10.64 -33.10 -16.02
C VAL A 70 11.17 -34.47 -15.57
N ALA A 71 11.91 -34.51 -14.46
CA ALA A 71 12.19 -35.73 -13.71
C ALA A 71 11.19 -35.87 -12.54
N PRO A 72 10.37 -36.93 -12.48
CA PRO A 72 9.42 -37.13 -11.37
C PRO A 72 10.14 -37.71 -10.14
N VAL A 73 10.11 -36.97 -9.03
CA VAL A 73 10.52 -37.47 -7.71
C VAL A 73 9.34 -38.22 -7.08
N ALA A 74 9.59 -39.48 -6.73
CA ALA A 74 8.62 -40.44 -6.21
C ALA A 74 8.02 -40.04 -4.83
N PRO A 75 6.77 -40.46 -4.53
CA PRO A 75 6.09 -40.14 -3.28
C PRO A 75 6.54 -41.06 -2.13
N VAL A 76 7.06 -40.47 -1.04
CA VAL A 76 7.32 -41.20 0.21
C VAL A 76 6.03 -41.42 0.96
N ALA A 77 5.83 -42.67 1.37
CA ALA A 77 4.62 -43.22 1.91
C ALA A 77 4.21 -42.69 3.29
N ARG A 78 2.89 -42.66 3.42
CA ARG A 78 2.03 -42.44 4.59
C ARG A 78 2.37 -43.40 5.74
N GLN A 79 2.51 -42.87 6.96
CA GLN A 79 2.33 -43.66 8.19
C GLN A 79 0.99 -43.29 8.85
N VAL A 80 0.17 -44.32 9.04
CA VAL A 80 -1.09 -44.40 9.81
C VAL A 80 -0.72 -45.25 11.03
N ALA A 81 -0.96 -44.87 12.30
CA ALA A 81 -2.19 -45.02 13.11
C ALA A 81 -1.75 -44.90 14.61
N PRO A 82 -2.64 -45.01 15.64
CA PRO A 82 -4.09 -44.80 15.70
C PRO A 82 -4.58 -43.96 16.93
N GLN A 83 -5.81 -43.45 16.79
CA GLN A 83 -6.91 -43.27 17.78
C GLN A 83 -6.66 -42.76 19.22
N ALA A 84 -7.38 -41.69 19.59
CA ALA A 84 -8.43 -41.73 20.62
C ALA A 84 -9.19 -40.38 20.71
N GLU A 85 -10.40 -40.30 20.16
CA GLU A 85 -11.48 -39.54 20.80
C GLU A 85 -12.28 -40.53 21.65
N PRO A 86 -12.87 -40.09 22.77
CA PRO A 86 -14.32 -40.05 22.70
C PRO A 86 -15.00 -38.92 23.52
N THR A 87 -16.09 -38.45 22.91
CA THR A 87 -17.40 -38.07 23.50
C THR A 87 -17.69 -36.59 23.79
N PRO A 88 -18.84 -36.07 23.29
CA PRO A 88 -19.27 -34.69 23.41
C PRO A 88 -20.07 -34.45 24.69
N ALA A 89 -19.97 -33.25 25.25
CA ALA A 89 -20.91 -32.75 26.24
C ALA A 89 -21.57 -31.48 25.70
N LEU A 90 -22.86 -31.60 25.38
CA LEU A 90 -23.78 -30.48 25.22
C LEU A 90 -24.00 -29.85 26.60
N SER A 91 -23.65 -28.57 26.77
CA SER A 91 -24.09 -27.77 27.91
C SER A 91 -24.27 -26.31 27.51
N MET A 92 -25.53 -26.03 27.19
CA MET A 92 -26.31 -24.86 27.61
C MET A 92 -25.77 -23.44 27.32
N SER A 93 -26.60 -22.77 26.52
CA SER A 93 -26.74 -21.33 26.36
C SER A 93 -26.50 -20.49 27.62
N VAL A 94 -25.54 -19.58 27.50
CA VAL A 94 -25.55 -18.27 28.15
C VAL A 94 -25.29 -17.27 27.02
N PRO A 95 -26.02 -16.14 26.89
CA PRO A 95 -25.69 -15.15 25.88
C PRO A 95 -24.34 -14.54 26.27
N ALA A 96 -23.28 -15.09 25.68
CA ALA A 96 -21.94 -14.55 25.82
C ALA A 96 -21.96 -13.17 25.16
N MET A 97 -22.15 -12.13 25.97
CA MET A 97 -21.63 -10.81 25.63
C MET A 97 -20.18 -11.03 25.26
N ALA A 98 -19.90 -10.97 23.96
CA ALA A 98 -18.61 -11.30 23.40
C ALA A 98 -17.55 -10.50 24.16
N VAL A 99 -16.71 -11.19 24.93
CA VAL A 99 -15.45 -10.65 25.42
C VAL A 99 -14.61 -10.41 24.18
N ARG A 100 -14.77 -9.23 23.58
CA ARG A 100 -13.99 -8.81 22.43
C ARG A 100 -12.56 -8.67 22.93
N SER A 101 -11.61 -9.29 22.23
CA SER A 101 -10.20 -9.03 22.46
C SER A 101 -9.95 -7.52 22.37
N ALA A 102 -9.16 -6.95 23.27
CA ALA A 102 -8.83 -5.52 23.25
C ALA A 102 -8.27 -5.07 21.88
N HIS A 103 -7.55 -5.97 21.19
CA HIS A 103 -7.07 -5.72 19.83
C HIS A 103 -8.23 -5.61 18.82
N GLU A 104 -9.24 -6.47 18.96
CA GLU A 104 -10.41 -6.45 18.07
C GLU A 104 -11.26 -5.19 18.29
N GLU A 105 -11.42 -4.77 19.54
CA GLU A 105 -12.08 -3.52 19.87
C GLU A 105 -11.32 -2.30 19.30
N ALA A 106 -9.99 -2.25 19.49
CA ALA A 106 -9.15 -1.20 18.93
C ALA A 106 -9.26 -1.15 17.39
N ARG A 107 -9.27 -2.32 16.73
CA ARG A 107 -9.46 -2.42 15.28
C ARG A 107 -10.80 -1.86 14.84
N LEU A 108 -11.89 -2.21 15.53
CA LEU A 108 -13.23 -1.72 15.22
C LEU A 108 -13.33 -0.20 15.38
N LEU A 109 -12.75 0.36 16.45
CA LEU A 109 -12.69 1.81 16.66
C LEU A 109 -11.93 2.52 15.54
N MET A 110 -10.77 2.00 15.16
CA MET A 110 -9.95 2.58 14.07
C MET A 110 -10.66 2.51 12.72
N MET A 111 -11.32 1.38 12.42
CA MET A 111 -12.12 1.24 11.19
C MET A 111 -13.36 2.14 11.20
N GLY A 112 -14.03 2.28 12.33
CA GLY A 112 -15.18 3.16 12.50
C GLY A 112 -14.82 4.63 12.26
N HIS A 113 -13.74 5.09 12.90
CA HIS A 113 -13.21 6.45 12.73
C HIS A 113 -12.77 6.71 11.27
N HIS A 114 -12.15 5.73 10.61
CA HIS A 114 -11.82 5.86 9.20
C HIS A 114 -13.06 6.03 8.30
N ARG A 115 -14.12 5.24 8.54
CA ARG A 115 -15.38 5.36 7.81
C ARG A 115 -16.07 6.70 8.07
N SER A 116 -16.04 7.23 9.30
CA SER A 116 -16.68 8.52 9.60
C SER A 116 -16.02 9.68 8.86
N ILE A 117 -14.68 9.71 8.82
CA ILE A 117 -13.93 10.73 8.06
C ILE A 117 -14.31 10.65 6.57
N LYS A 118 -14.32 9.44 6.01
CA LYS A 118 -14.68 9.21 4.60
C LYS A 118 -16.09 9.73 4.29
N ASN A 119 -17.07 9.36 5.11
CA ASN A 119 -18.45 9.76 4.88
C ASN A 119 -18.61 11.29 4.93
N ARG A 120 -17.87 11.96 5.83
CA ARG A 120 -17.89 13.42 5.94
C ARG A 120 -17.28 14.09 4.71
N GLU A 121 -16.12 13.63 4.27
CA GLU A 121 -15.46 14.11 3.05
C GLU A 121 -16.40 13.99 1.85
N GLN A 122 -16.98 12.80 1.64
CA GLN A 122 -17.87 12.54 0.52
C GLN A 122 -19.12 13.42 0.56
N SER A 123 -19.68 13.68 1.75
CA SER A 123 -20.84 14.56 1.90
C SER A 123 -20.52 16.02 1.55
N LEU A 124 -19.35 16.52 1.96
CA LEU A 124 -18.93 17.90 1.70
C LEU A 124 -18.57 18.09 0.23
N LEU A 125 -17.85 17.14 -0.34
CA LEU A 125 -17.53 17.15 -1.77
C LEU A 125 -18.81 17.09 -2.61
N SER A 126 -19.78 16.26 -2.21
CA SER A 126 -21.08 16.17 -2.91
C SER A 126 -21.86 17.48 -2.89
N ARG A 127 -21.84 18.21 -1.77
CA ARG A 127 -22.48 19.54 -1.67
C ARG A 127 -21.78 20.57 -2.54
N SER A 128 -20.45 20.65 -2.45
CA SER A 128 -19.64 21.58 -3.26
C SER A 128 -19.77 21.30 -4.77
N ALA A 129 -19.81 20.03 -5.17
CA ALA A 129 -20.03 19.65 -6.56
C ALA A 129 -21.40 20.11 -7.06
N ALA A 130 -22.45 19.95 -6.24
CA ALA A 130 -23.80 20.43 -6.58
C ALA A 130 -23.85 21.96 -6.74
N GLU A 131 -23.14 22.72 -5.90
CA GLU A 131 -23.05 24.19 -6.02
C GLU A 131 -22.38 24.64 -7.32
N VAL A 132 -21.37 23.90 -7.79
CA VAL A 132 -20.65 24.18 -9.05
C VAL A 132 -21.40 23.60 -10.26
N GLY A 133 -22.51 22.90 -10.07
CA GLY A 133 -23.28 22.26 -11.14
C GLY A 133 -22.62 21.02 -11.74
N LEU A 134 -21.68 20.40 -11.01
CA LEU A 134 -21.03 19.16 -11.41
C LEU A 134 -21.94 17.96 -11.10
N ALA A 135 -21.96 16.98 -12.00
CA ALA A 135 -22.74 15.76 -11.82
C ALA A 135 -22.23 14.94 -10.61
N ALA A 136 -23.16 14.27 -9.92
CA ALA A 136 -22.88 13.49 -8.70
C ALA A 136 -21.86 12.35 -8.90
N ASP A 137 -21.64 11.88 -10.13
CA ASP A 137 -20.64 10.84 -10.41
C ASP A 137 -19.20 11.30 -10.16
N VAL A 138 -18.92 12.61 -10.26
CA VAL A 138 -17.59 13.16 -9.94
C VAL A 138 -17.27 12.99 -8.44
N THR A 139 -18.29 12.93 -7.58
CA THR A 139 -18.12 12.83 -6.12
C THR A 139 -17.90 11.38 -5.68
N GLN A 140 -18.18 10.41 -6.55
CA GLN A 140 -17.81 9.00 -6.36
C GLN A 140 -16.35 8.73 -6.75
N PHE A 141 -15.66 9.71 -7.37
CA PHE A 141 -14.29 9.55 -7.82
C PHE A 141 -13.32 9.67 -6.65
N TRP A 142 -13.05 8.55 -5.99
CA TRP A 142 -12.03 8.46 -4.96
C TRP A 142 -10.73 7.93 -5.59
N ASN A 143 -9.70 8.77 -5.67
CA ASN A 143 -8.38 8.39 -6.17
C ASN A 143 -7.67 7.50 -5.14
N HIS A 144 -7.41 6.23 -5.49
CA HIS A 144 -6.70 5.30 -4.61
C HIS A 144 -5.41 4.84 -5.23
N ILE A 145 -4.30 5.24 -4.64
CA ILE A 145 -3.19 4.31 -4.49
C ILE A 145 -3.40 3.74 -3.07
N GLN A 146 -4.13 2.63 -2.96
CA GLN A 146 -4.31 1.80 -1.73
C GLN A 146 -5.47 2.12 -0.75
N GLY A 147 -6.44 2.99 -1.07
CA GLY A 147 -7.63 3.17 -0.21
C GLY A 147 -7.35 3.67 1.19
N LYS A 148 -6.26 4.43 1.33
CA LYS A 148 -5.93 5.16 2.54
C LYS A 148 -6.47 6.58 2.42
N VAL A 149 -7.14 7.04 3.46
CA VAL A 149 -7.54 8.44 3.64
C VAL A 149 -6.27 9.27 3.81
N HIS A 150 -6.22 10.44 3.17
CA HIS A 150 -5.06 11.33 3.27
C HIS A 150 -4.84 11.75 4.73
N PRO A 151 -3.59 11.75 5.26
CA PRO A 151 -3.34 12.01 6.68
C PRO A 151 -3.88 13.36 7.19
N SER A 152 -3.89 14.40 6.34
CA SER A 152 -4.44 15.71 6.73
C SER A 152 -5.93 15.67 7.05
N PHE A 153 -6.67 14.71 6.48
CA PHE A 153 -8.11 14.60 6.69
C PHE A 153 -8.48 14.18 8.11
N ARG A 154 -7.57 13.52 8.82
CA ARG A 154 -7.74 13.26 10.26
C ARG A 154 -7.70 14.55 11.10
N ALA A 155 -6.98 15.57 10.65
CA ALA A 155 -6.94 16.85 11.37
C ALA A 155 -8.16 17.74 11.04
N THR A 156 -8.66 17.68 9.80
CA THR A 156 -9.69 18.62 9.32
C THR A 156 -11.12 18.06 9.34
N TYR A 157 -11.27 16.76 9.09
CA TYR A 157 -12.59 16.11 8.96
C TYR A 157 -12.94 15.20 10.12
N ASP A 158 -12.02 14.95 11.05
CA ASP A 158 -12.37 14.24 12.29
C ASP A 158 -13.31 15.08 13.17
N ARG A 159 -13.91 14.42 14.16
CA ARG A 159 -14.67 15.08 15.22
C ARG A 159 -13.80 16.15 15.87
N SER A 160 -14.32 17.38 15.95
CA SER A 160 -13.65 18.46 16.68
C SER A 160 -13.48 18.04 18.13
N HIS A 161 -12.29 18.24 18.71
CA HIS A 161 -12.06 18.07 20.15
C HIS A 161 -12.89 19.02 21.02
N ALA A 162 -13.57 20.00 20.39
CA ALA A 162 -14.50 20.92 21.01
C ALA A 162 -15.87 20.29 21.36
N ALA A 163 -15.88 19.06 21.86
CA ALA A 163 -17.03 18.50 22.57
C ALA A 163 -16.74 18.54 24.08
N MET A 164 -16.67 19.78 24.59
CA MET A 164 -16.92 20.09 26.00
C MET A 164 -17.96 21.21 26.00
N SER A 165 -19.23 20.82 25.83
CA SER A 165 -20.41 21.56 26.29
C SER A 165 -21.54 20.56 26.52
#